data_AF-A0A0Q5UKY0-F1
#
_entry.id   AF-A0A0Q5UKY0-F1
#
_cell.length_a   1.000
_cell.length_b   1.000
_cell.length_c   1.000
_cell.angle_alpha   90.00
_cell.angle_beta   90.00
_cell.angle_gamma   90.00
#
_symmetry.space_group_name_H-M   'P 1'
#
loop_
_entity.id
_entity.type
_entity.pdbx_description
1 polymer ?
#
loop_
_entity_poly.entity_id
_entity_poly.type
_entity_poly.pdbx_seq_one_letter_code
_entity_poly.pdbx_strand_id
1 'polypeptide(L)'
;MVKKYARFFIFFYATICQAQMADTVAVQKPEKSIEKYDNHIKLRLGLSNSFNSFRIKDKTSHLDFTLSPNQRLRSTLTLIYKFIEIDLGYTPEFLRFNKDDALRGHTKFYNFGTRLYFGSWMQELQYVKTKGFYIDRKDIGIENNILFPHFRVQKIGGSTSYVFNPDFSFRAIFLQSEWQQKSAGSFVPSMSYYFTQIKNNEPSKDHIFDIAVGPGYYYNWIIRNKWLVSAGAYAGLGFNSTRTVYNDNKPDEVIDGLSFQTQFRLTLGYNTERFFAGAATSLNSFSYNSDAQIHVADQQQFLEFYVGYRFKAPKRINRLFGKE
;
A
#
# COMPACT_ATOMS: atom_id res chain seq x y z
N MET A 1 32.46 -7.30 18.02
CA MET A 1 32.46 -5.84 17.73
C MET A 1 31.04 -5.25 17.95
N VAL A 2 30.46 -5.47 19.14
CA VAL A 2 28.99 -5.33 19.41
C VAL A 2 28.70 -4.50 20.69
N LYS A 3 29.69 -3.77 21.24
CA LYS A 3 29.53 -3.08 22.55
C LYS A 3 29.74 -1.57 22.55
N LYS A 4 29.70 -0.88 21.41
CA LYS A 4 29.93 0.58 21.35
C LYS A 4 28.79 1.48 20.80
N TYR A 5 27.62 0.93 20.45
CA TYR A 5 26.48 1.73 19.98
C TYR A 5 25.30 1.83 20.97
N ALA A 6 25.41 1.22 22.15
CA ALA A 6 24.32 1.19 23.15
C ALA A 6 24.26 2.44 24.06
N ARG A 7 25.14 3.43 23.91
CA ARG A 7 25.21 4.62 24.78
C ARG A 7 24.70 5.92 24.16
N PHE A 8 24.31 5.91 22.88
CA PHE A 8 23.73 7.08 22.22
C PHE A 8 22.19 7.14 22.31
N PHE A 9 21.54 6.04 22.71
CA PHE A 9 20.07 5.96 22.82
C PHE A 9 19.50 6.29 24.22
N ILE A 10 20.35 6.45 25.25
CA ILE A 10 19.91 6.75 26.62
C ILE A 10 20.00 8.25 26.94
N PHE A 11 20.75 9.04 26.16
CA PHE A 11 20.86 10.49 26.36
C PHE A 11 19.73 11.31 25.70
N PHE A 12 18.89 10.69 24.86
CA PHE A 12 17.71 11.34 24.25
C PHE A 12 16.41 11.16 25.08
N TYR A 13 16.44 10.33 26.12
CA TYR A 13 15.27 10.04 26.96
C TYR A 13 15.22 10.89 28.26
N ALA A 14 16.33 11.52 28.65
CA ALA A 14 16.42 12.26 29.92
C ALA A 14 16.19 13.78 29.80
N THR A 15 16.22 14.36 28.60
CA THR A 15 16.09 15.83 28.39
C THR A 15 14.69 16.29 27.97
N ILE A 16 13.71 15.38 27.85
CA ILE A 16 12.31 15.73 27.55
C ILE A 16 11.42 15.70 28.82
N CYS A 17 11.93 15.24 29.96
CA CYS A 17 11.15 15.12 31.20
C CYS A 17 11.20 16.35 32.13
N GLN A 18 11.84 17.46 31.75
CA GLN A 18 11.78 18.70 32.53
C GLN A 18 11.57 19.93 31.63
N ALA A 19 10.31 20.15 31.27
CA ALA A 19 9.79 21.49 30.99
C ALA A 19 8.36 21.53 31.53
N GLN A 20 8.22 22.10 32.74
CA GLN A 20 6.97 22.25 33.46
C GLN A 20 6.03 23.25 32.78
N MET A 21 4.74 22.90 32.84
CA MET A 21 3.57 23.73 33.15
C MET A 21 3.59 25.21 32.75
N ALA A 22 2.75 25.52 31.76
CA ALA A 22 1.93 26.72 31.80
C ALA A 22 0.48 26.29 31.51
N ASP A 23 -0.33 26.25 32.57
CA ASP A 23 -1.78 26.14 32.46
C ASP A 23 -2.31 27.37 31.74
N THR A 24 -3.02 27.13 30.64
CA THR A 24 -4.05 28.06 30.17
C THR A 24 -5.22 27.18 29.78
N VAL A 25 -6.26 27.20 30.59
CA VAL A 25 -7.53 26.51 30.31
C VAL A 25 -8.12 27.14 29.05
N ALA A 26 -7.79 26.56 27.90
CA ALA A 26 -8.46 26.85 26.66
C ALA A 26 -9.89 26.30 26.78
N VAL A 27 -10.86 27.20 26.61
CA VAL A 27 -12.29 26.91 26.53
C VAL A 27 -12.51 25.62 25.72
N GLN A 28 -12.92 24.55 26.39
CA GLN A 28 -13.24 23.27 25.74
C GLN A 28 -14.48 23.46 24.88
N LYS A 29 -14.27 23.81 23.61
CA LYS A 29 -15.20 23.44 22.53
C LYS A 29 -15.46 21.94 22.67
N PRO A 30 -16.69 21.42 22.45
CA PRO A 30 -16.91 19.99 22.38
C PRO A 30 -15.92 19.42 21.36
N GLU A 31 -14.90 18.74 21.86
CA GLU A 31 -13.70 18.43 21.11
C GLU A 31 -14.06 17.26 20.21
N LYS A 32 -14.46 17.57 18.97
CA LYS A 32 -14.69 16.54 17.96
C LYS A 32 -13.44 15.67 17.90
N SER A 33 -13.57 14.38 18.19
CA SER A 33 -12.45 13.43 18.13
C SER A 33 -11.77 13.43 16.75
N ILE A 34 -12.51 13.84 15.73
CA ILE A 34 -12.08 13.90 14.33
C ILE A 34 -12.41 15.27 13.72
N GLU A 35 -11.40 15.92 13.16
CA GLU A 35 -11.52 17.12 12.34
C GLU A 35 -11.64 16.75 10.86
N LYS A 36 -12.64 17.32 10.17
CA LYS A 36 -12.91 17.05 8.76
C LYS A 36 -12.47 18.20 7.88
N TYR A 37 -11.87 17.88 6.73
CA TYR A 37 -11.45 18.86 5.72
C TYR A 37 -12.33 18.82 4.46
N ASP A 38 -13.64 18.63 4.61
CA ASP A 38 -14.58 18.42 3.49
C ASP A 38 -14.73 19.62 2.55
N ASN A 39 -14.42 20.82 3.05
CA ASN A 39 -14.41 22.06 2.26
C ASN A 39 -13.07 22.30 1.53
N HIS A 40 -12.16 21.34 1.55
CA HIS A 40 -10.85 21.45 0.92
C HIS A 40 -10.66 20.38 -0.15
N ILE A 41 -10.14 20.81 -1.30
CA ILE A 41 -9.49 19.94 -2.27
C ILE A 41 -8.06 19.76 -1.81
N LYS A 42 -7.59 18.52 -1.73
CA LYS A 42 -6.25 18.24 -1.21
C LYS A 42 -5.46 17.55 -2.30
N LEU A 43 -4.24 18.05 -2.48
CA LEU A 43 -3.28 17.52 -3.43
C LEU A 43 -2.13 16.95 -2.64
N ARG A 44 -1.71 15.74 -2.96
CA ARG A 44 -0.55 15.10 -2.34
C ARG A 44 0.38 14.58 -3.44
N LEU A 45 1.65 14.90 -3.28
CA LEU A 45 2.74 14.39 -4.09
C LEU A 45 3.50 13.39 -3.22
N GLY A 46 3.61 12.16 -3.71
CA GLY A 46 4.35 11.09 -3.07
C GLY A 46 5.52 10.63 -3.93
N LEU A 47 6.56 10.15 -3.26
CA LEU A 47 7.62 9.32 -3.82
C LEU A 47 7.54 7.97 -3.14
N SER A 48 7.26 6.92 -3.91
CA SER A 48 7.12 5.58 -3.40
C SER A 48 8.08 4.60 -4.03
N ASN A 49 8.58 3.68 -3.23
CA ASN A 49 9.15 2.43 -3.73
C ASN A 49 8.08 1.35 -3.54
N SER A 50 7.61 0.78 -4.64
CA SER A 50 6.68 -0.33 -4.60
C SER A 50 7.14 -1.39 -5.58
N PHE A 51 7.27 -2.61 -5.09
CA PHE A 51 7.62 -3.76 -5.88
C PHE A 51 6.61 -4.86 -5.61
N ASN A 52 6.16 -5.48 -6.69
CA ASN A 52 5.54 -6.79 -6.63
C ASN A 52 6.55 -7.77 -7.22
N SER A 53 7.09 -8.62 -6.36
CA SER A 53 8.04 -9.67 -6.73
C SER A 53 7.37 -11.02 -6.56
N PHE A 54 7.58 -11.91 -7.51
CA PHE A 54 7.00 -13.25 -7.48
C PHE A 54 8.12 -14.24 -7.21
N ARG A 55 8.08 -14.88 -6.04
CA ARG A 55 8.98 -16.00 -5.76
C ARG A 55 8.35 -17.28 -6.28
N ILE A 56 9.05 -17.93 -7.18
CA ILE A 56 8.62 -19.17 -7.83
C ILE A 56 9.47 -20.30 -7.26
N LYS A 57 8.81 -21.30 -6.67
CA LYS A 57 9.45 -22.53 -6.20
C LYS A 57 8.86 -23.74 -6.90
N ASP A 58 9.70 -24.50 -7.58
CA ASP A 58 9.37 -25.77 -8.19
C ASP A 58 10.00 -26.92 -7.38
N LYS A 59 9.16 -27.82 -6.87
CA LYS A 59 9.59 -28.97 -6.06
C LYS A 59 10.26 -30.06 -6.88
N THR A 60 9.92 -30.19 -8.17
CA THR A 60 10.42 -31.25 -9.05
C THR A 60 11.79 -30.92 -9.62
N SER A 61 12.00 -29.67 -10.02
CA SER A 61 13.27 -29.21 -10.60
C SER A 61 14.22 -28.56 -9.57
N HIS A 62 13.79 -28.44 -8.30
CA HIS A 62 14.49 -27.70 -7.24
C HIS A 62 14.82 -26.23 -7.58
N LEU A 63 14.09 -25.63 -8.53
CA LEU A 63 14.25 -24.22 -8.88
C LEU A 63 13.58 -23.32 -7.83
N ASP A 64 14.33 -22.32 -7.34
CA ASP A 64 13.84 -21.26 -6.45
C ASP A 64 14.37 -19.92 -6.95
N PHE A 65 13.52 -19.10 -7.55
CA PHE A 65 13.93 -17.82 -8.10
C PHE A 65 12.88 -16.72 -7.89
N THR A 66 13.33 -15.47 -7.87
CA THR A 66 12.45 -14.32 -7.72
C THR A 66 12.37 -13.52 -9.01
N LEU A 67 11.18 -13.43 -9.61
CA LEU A 67 10.90 -12.47 -10.68
C LEU A 67 10.70 -11.08 -10.07
N SER A 68 11.64 -10.19 -10.40
CA SER A 68 11.64 -8.82 -9.87
C SER A 68 11.52 -7.78 -10.99
N PRO A 69 10.75 -6.71 -10.79
CA PRO A 69 10.77 -5.55 -11.68
C PRO A 69 12.07 -4.75 -11.51
N ASN A 70 12.57 -4.16 -12.59
CA ASN A 70 13.67 -3.20 -12.56
C ASN A 70 13.17 -1.76 -12.38
N GLN A 71 12.61 -1.44 -11.21
CA GLN A 71 12.28 -0.04 -10.90
C GLN A 71 12.19 0.18 -9.39
N ARG A 72 12.66 1.34 -8.91
CA ARG A 72 12.89 1.56 -7.47
C ARG A 72 12.28 2.83 -6.88
N LEU A 73 11.86 3.80 -7.71
CA LEU A 73 11.21 5.01 -7.22
C LEU A 73 10.09 5.43 -8.19
N ARG A 74 8.93 5.76 -7.65
CA ARG A 74 7.69 6.11 -8.35
C ARG A 74 7.17 7.41 -7.80
N SER A 75 6.57 8.24 -8.63
CA SER A 75 5.81 9.39 -8.14
C SER A 75 4.33 9.07 -8.11
N THR A 76 3.66 9.54 -7.07
CA THR A 76 2.23 9.41 -6.88
C THR A 76 1.63 10.80 -6.79
N LEU A 77 0.64 11.07 -7.63
CA LEU A 77 -0.21 12.24 -7.52
C LEU A 77 -1.55 11.78 -6.94
N THR A 78 -1.88 12.25 -5.75
CA THR A 78 -3.15 11.95 -5.11
C THR A 78 -4.02 13.20 -5.05
N LEU A 79 -5.25 13.09 -5.53
CA LEU A 79 -6.28 14.12 -5.41
C LEU A 79 -7.37 13.62 -4.44
N ILE A 80 -7.69 14.41 -3.42
CA ILE A 80 -8.72 14.07 -2.43
C ILE A 80 -9.76 15.17 -2.34
N TYR A 81 -11.02 14.77 -2.36
CA TYR A 81 -12.13 15.66 -2.07
C TYR A 81 -13.29 14.89 -1.41
N LYS A 82 -13.70 15.34 -0.21
CA LYS A 82 -14.75 14.71 0.60
C LYS A 82 -14.54 13.19 0.79
N PHE A 83 -15.39 12.39 0.15
CA PHE A 83 -15.44 10.93 0.28
C PHE A 83 -14.56 10.18 -0.72
N ILE A 84 -13.97 10.86 -1.72
CA ILE A 84 -13.19 10.23 -2.79
C ILE A 84 -11.73 10.67 -2.77
N GLU A 85 -10.84 9.69 -2.94
CA GLU A 85 -9.40 9.81 -3.15
C GLU A 85 -9.07 9.12 -4.48
N ILE A 86 -8.27 9.78 -5.33
CA ILE A 86 -7.80 9.26 -6.60
C ILE A 86 -6.28 9.32 -6.61
N ASP A 87 -5.63 8.18 -6.81
CA ASP A 87 -4.19 8.01 -6.88
C ASP A 87 -3.75 7.72 -8.32
N LEU A 88 -2.84 8.54 -8.83
CA LEU A 88 -2.20 8.34 -10.14
C LEU A 88 -0.71 8.10 -9.94
N GLY A 89 -0.26 6.88 -10.22
CA GLY A 89 1.16 6.52 -10.16
C GLY A 89 1.83 6.67 -11.52
N TYR A 90 2.84 7.51 -11.59
CA TYR A 90 3.67 7.72 -12.79
C TYR A 90 5.14 7.91 -12.40
N THR A 91 6.07 7.49 -13.25
CA THR A 91 7.50 7.71 -13.02
C THR A 91 8.07 8.55 -14.15
N PRO A 92 8.20 9.88 -13.96
CA PRO A 92 8.86 10.75 -14.92
C PRO A 92 10.30 10.31 -15.18
N GLU A 93 10.79 10.55 -16.40
CA GLU A 93 12.13 10.14 -16.81
C GLU A 93 13.23 10.81 -15.96
N PHE A 94 13.02 12.05 -15.54
CA PHE A 94 13.96 12.79 -14.67
C PHE A 94 14.05 12.25 -13.24
N LEU A 95 13.11 11.42 -12.78
CA LEU A 95 13.15 10.75 -11.48
C LEU A 95 13.69 9.30 -11.57
N ARG A 96 14.13 8.87 -12.76
CA ARG A 96 14.82 7.59 -12.94
C ARG A 96 16.28 7.72 -12.50
N PHE A 97 16.52 7.56 -11.19
CA PHE A 97 17.87 7.62 -10.62
C PHE A 97 18.74 6.40 -10.92
N ASN A 98 18.16 5.31 -11.46
CA ASN A 98 18.87 4.06 -11.71
C ASN A 98 19.20 3.92 -13.20
N LYS A 99 20.48 3.70 -13.53
CA LYS A 99 21.01 3.50 -14.90
C LYS A 99 21.46 2.06 -15.14
N ASP A 100 20.78 1.09 -14.53
CA ASP A 100 21.10 -0.33 -14.62
C ASP A 100 20.19 -1.10 -15.59
N ASP A 101 19.44 -0.40 -16.44
CA ASP A 101 18.59 -0.99 -17.49
C ASP A 101 19.37 -2.00 -18.35
N ALA A 102 20.67 -1.77 -18.57
CA ALA A 102 21.55 -2.70 -19.30
C ALA A 102 21.72 -4.06 -18.59
N LEU A 103 21.67 -4.08 -17.25
CA LEU A 103 21.85 -5.29 -16.44
C LEU A 103 20.53 -5.93 -16.02
N ARG A 104 19.46 -5.15 -15.85
CA ARG A 104 18.18 -5.61 -15.27
C ARG A 104 16.98 -5.42 -16.19
N GLY A 105 17.19 -4.91 -17.41
CA GLY A 105 16.14 -4.67 -18.39
C GLY A 105 15.28 -3.44 -18.06
N HIS A 106 14.40 -3.07 -18.98
CA HIS A 106 13.48 -1.95 -18.80
C HIS A 106 12.15 -2.42 -18.19
N THR A 107 11.68 -1.77 -17.12
CA THR A 107 10.35 -2.00 -16.55
C THR A 107 9.42 -0.80 -16.78
N LYS A 108 8.22 -1.08 -17.29
CA LYS A 108 7.10 -0.13 -17.41
C LYS A 108 6.05 -0.41 -16.36
N PHE A 109 5.54 0.65 -15.74
CA PHE A 109 4.58 0.56 -14.65
C PHE A 109 3.44 1.55 -14.83
N TYR A 110 2.22 1.11 -14.51
CA TYR A 110 1.03 1.94 -14.45
C TYR A 110 0.25 1.59 -13.18
N ASN A 111 -0.14 2.61 -12.40
CA ASN A 111 -0.99 2.44 -11.23
C ASN A 111 -2.09 3.49 -11.21
N PHE A 112 -3.31 3.01 -11.01
CA PHE A 112 -4.47 3.80 -10.69
C PHE A 112 -5.07 3.24 -9.40
N GLY A 113 -5.25 4.08 -8.39
CA GLY A 113 -5.94 3.74 -7.15
C GLY A 113 -7.12 4.68 -6.93
N THR A 114 -8.16 4.17 -6.28
CA THR A 114 -9.22 5.00 -5.73
C THR A 114 -9.66 4.46 -4.38
N ARG A 115 -9.96 5.38 -3.48
CA ARG A 115 -10.54 5.05 -2.18
C ARG A 115 -11.77 5.89 -1.93
N LEU A 116 -12.85 5.19 -1.61
CA LEU A 116 -14.16 5.75 -1.33
C LEU A 116 -14.50 5.48 0.14
N TYR A 117 -15.17 6.44 0.76
CA TYR A 117 -15.49 6.38 2.17
C TYR A 117 -16.94 6.79 2.43
N PHE A 118 -17.76 5.85 2.89
CA PHE A 118 -19.20 6.03 3.09
C PHE A 118 -19.54 5.76 4.57
N GLY A 119 -19.51 6.81 5.40
CA GLY A 119 -19.63 6.66 6.85
C GLY A 119 -18.50 5.78 7.39
N SER A 120 -18.88 4.67 8.03
CA SER A 120 -17.94 3.65 8.56
C SER A 120 -17.39 2.70 7.50
N TRP A 121 -17.92 2.71 6.27
CA TRP A 121 -17.44 1.85 5.19
C TRP A 121 -16.31 2.50 4.42
N MET A 122 -15.31 1.70 4.10
CA MET A 122 -14.23 2.06 3.18
C MET A 122 -14.16 1.06 2.04
N GLN A 123 -14.08 1.59 0.83
CA GLN A 123 -13.93 0.83 -0.40
C GLN A 123 -12.65 1.28 -1.11
N GLU A 124 -11.69 0.38 -1.25
CA GLU A 124 -10.45 0.59 -2.00
C GLU A 124 -10.54 -0.17 -3.32
N LEU A 125 -10.12 0.44 -4.42
CA LEU A 125 -9.97 -0.20 -5.72
C LEU A 125 -8.62 0.20 -6.30
N GLN A 126 -7.93 -0.75 -6.92
CA GLN A 126 -6.65 -0.55 -7.56
C GLN A 126 -6.58 -1.28 -8.89
N TYR A 127 -5.88 -0.65 -9.84
CA TYR A 127 -5.44 -1.23 -11.10
C TYR A 127 -3.95 -1.01 -11.23
N VAL A 128 -3.20 -2.10 -11.29
CA VAL A 128 -1.75 -2.10 -11.36
C VAL A 128 -1.30 -2.92 -12.55
N LYS A 129 -0.41 -2.38 -13.38
CA LYS A 129 0.17 -3.08 -14.52
C LYS A 129 1.68 -2.88 -14.56
N THR A 130 2.41 -3.97 -14.52
CA THR A 130 3.87 -4.01 -14.63
C THR A 130 4.27 -4.82 -15.85
N LYS A 131 5.22 -4.33 -16.65
CA LYS A 131 5.79 -5.04 -17.79
C LYS A 131 7.32 -4.93 -17.75
N GLY A 132 8.01 -6.04 -17.97
CA GLY A 132 9.47 -6.10 -17.92
C GLY A 132 9.94 -6.52 -16.52
N PHE A 133 10.53 -7.70 -16.44
CA PHE A 133 11.04 -8.32 -15.22
C PHE A 133 12.42 -8.92 -15.48
N TYR A 134 13.13 -9.29 -14.42
CA TYR A 134 14.38 -10.05 -14.51
C TYR A 134 14.47 -11.06 -13.37
N ILE A 135 15.32 -12.07 -13.57
CA ILE A 135 15.81 -12.96 -12.51
C ILE A 135 17.24 -12.55 -12.19
N ASP A 136 17.54 -12.33 -10.91
CA ASP A 136 18.90 -12.01 -10.49
C ASP A 136 19.79 -13.24 -10.62
N ARG A 137 20.98 -13.07 -11.21
CA ARG A 137 21.95 -14.15 -11.42
C ARG A 137 22.29 -14.92 -10.14
N LYS A 138 22.19 -14.26 -8.97
CA LYS A 138 22.46 -14.87 -7.66
C LYS A 138 21.43 -15.91 -7.26
N ASP A 139 20.18 -15.79 -7.73
CA ASP A 139 19.09 -16.72 -7.39
C ASP A 139 19.30 -18.08 -8.10
N ILE A 140 19.93 -18.07 -9.27
CA ILE A 140 20.04 -19.23 -10.17
C ILE A 140 21.49 -19.61 -10.53
N GLY A 141 22.49 -18.95 -9.97
CA GLY A 141 23.91 -19.33 -10.09
C GLY A 141 24.54 -19.15 -11.47
N ILE A 142 24.08 -18.19 -12.28
CA ILE A 142 24.60 -17.92 -13.63
C ILE A 142 25.44 -16.63 -13.71
N GLU A 143 26.07 -16.36 -14.86
CA GLU A 143 26.93 -15.18 -15.03
C GLU A 143 26.15 -13.86 -15.19
N ASN A 144 25.04 -13.90 -15.94
CA ASN A 144 24.24 -12.74 -16.33
C ASN A 144 22.79 -12.88 -15.87
N ASN A 145 22.09 -11.77 -15.62
CA ASN A 145 20.66 -11.82 -15.30
C ASN A 145 19.85 -12.31 -16.50
N ILE A 146 18.74 -13.02 -16.24
CA ILE A 146 17.78 -13.37 -17.29
C ILE A 146 16.73 -12.26 -17.38
N LEU A 147 16.56 -11.69 -18.58
CA LEU A 147 15.63 -10.60 -18.82
C LEU A 147 14.33 -11.11 -19.44
N PHE A 148 13.21 -10.62 -18.91
CA PHE A 148 11.86 -10.91 -19.38
C PHE A 148 11.15 -9.61 -19.81
N PRO A 149 11.55 -8.99 -20.94
CA PRO A 149 11.03 -7.68 -21.36
C PRO A 149 9.54 -7.70 -21.75
N HIS A 150 9.00 -8.88 -22.07
CA HIS A 150 7.59 -9.06 -22.45
C HIS A 150 6.69 -9.60 -21.32
N PHE A 151 7.29 -10.08 -20.23
CA PHE A 151 6.55 -10.56 -19.08
C PHE A 151 5.77 -9.41 -18.45
N ARG A 152 4.49 -9.65 -18.23
CA ARG A 152 3.51 -8.66 -17.81
C ARG A 152 2.65 -9.25 -16.72
N VAL A 153 2.48 -8.46 -15.66
CA VAL A 153 1.54 -8.73 -14.58
C VAL A 153 0.56 -7.57 -14.52
N GLN A 154 -0.73 -7.90 -14.61
CA GLN A 154 -1.82 -6.94 -14.44
C GLN A 154 -2.66 -7.40 -13.26
N LYS A 155 -2.89 -6.53 -12.27
CA LYS A 155 -3.69 -6.80 -11.09
C LYS A 155 -4.79 -5.76 -10.98
N ILE A 156 -6.04 -6.20 -10.88
CA ILE A 156 -7.20 -5.36 -10.59
C ILE A 156 -7.89 -5.92 -9.35
N GLY A 157 -8.37 -5.05 -8.47
CA GLY A 157 -9.08 -5.50 -7.30
C GLY A 157 -9.06 -4.45 -6.21
N GLY A 158 -9.25 -4.87 -4.97
CA GLY A 158 -9.30 -3.94 -3.87
C GLY A 158 -9.77 -4.58 -2.58
N SER A 159 -10.38 -3.76 -1.73
CA SER A 159 -10.93 -4.23 -0.46
C SER A 159 -12.13 -3.41 0.00
N THR A 160 -13.04 -4.08 0.67
CA THR A 160 -14.15 -3.47 1.41
C THR A 160 -13.93 -3.67 2.90
N SER A 161 -13.98 -2.60 3.67
CA SER A 161 -13.68 -2.59 5.11
C SER A 161 -14.75 -1.84 5.89
N TYR A 162 -15.01 -2.26 7.13
CA TYR A 162 -15.92 -1.57 8.05
C TYR A 162 -15.20 -1.11 9.30
N VAL A 163 -15.35 0.16 9.67
CA VAL A 163 -14.71 0.75 10.85
C VAL A 163 -15.70 0.78 12.02
N PHE A 164 -15.43 -0.02 13.05
CA PHE A 164 -16.32 -0.14 14.22
C PHE A 164 -16.27 1.05 15.18
N ASN A 165 -15.09 1.63 15.39
CA ASN A 165 -14.93 2.73 16.35
C ASN A 165 -15.13 4.09 15.63
N PRO A 166 -16.19 4.87 15.94
CA PRO A 166 -16.43 6.17 15.31
C PRO A 166 -15.39 7.24 15.70
N ASP A 167 -14.65 7.07 16.80
CA ASP A 167 -13.57 7.98 17.21
C ASP A 167 -12.24 7.69 16.49
N PHE A 168 -12.16 6.56 15.79
CA PHE A 168 -11.02 6.21 14.97
C PHE A 168 -11.24 6.65 13.52
N SER A 169 -10.31 7.44 13.01
CA SER A 169 -10.29 7.85 11.62
C SER A 169 -9.29 7.01 10.83
N PHE A 170 -9.77 6.08 10.02
CA PHE A 170 -8.93 5.38 9.03
C PHE A 170 -8.37 6.38 7.99
N ARG A 171 -9.14 7.42 7.68
CA ARG A 171 -8.75 8.53 6.80
C ARG A 171 -7.56 9.33 7.34
N ALA A 172 -7.42 9.40 8.66
CA ALA A 172 -6.30 10.08 9.30
C ALA A 172 -4.98 9.32 9.12
N ILE A 173 -4.99 7.99 8.89
CA ILE A 173 -3.77 7.20 8.64
C ILE A 173 -2.90 7.88 7.58
N PHE A 174 -3.50 8.32 6.47
CA PHE A 174 -2.77 8.99 5.39
C PHE A 174 -2.76 10.53 5.48
N LEU A 175 -3.38 11.11 6.53
CA LEU A 175 -3.55 12.56 6.74
C LEU A 175 -4.37 13.30 5.68
N GLN A 176 -5.12 12.56 4.87
CA GLN A 176 -5.63 13.08 3.60
C GLN A 176 -7.04 13.63 3.68
N SER A 177 -7.94 13.07 4.49
CA SER A 177 -9.33 13.57 4.56
C SER A 177 -9.82 14.00 5.91
N GLU A 178 -9.21 13.47 6.96
CA GLU A 178 -9.54 13.78 8.34
C GLU A 178 -8.27 13.87 9.16
N TRP A 179 -8.34 14.60 10.27
CA TRP A 179 -7.31 14.61 11.30
C TRP A 179 -7.92 14.14 12.61
N GLN A 180 -7.37 13.07 13.16
CA GLN A 180 -7.79 12.54 14.45
C GLN A 180 -7.10 13.36 15.55
N GLN A 181 -7.89 13.95 16.45
CA GLN A 181 -7.39 14.82 17.51
C GLN A 181 -6.99 14.04 18.78
N LYS A 182 -7.58 12.86 18.99
CA LYS A 182 -7.31 11.98 20.15
C LYS A 182 -6.88 10.61 19.70
N SER A 183 -5.95 9.99 20.40
CA SER A 183 -5.52 8.63 20.08
C SER A 183 -6.67 7.64 20.23
N ALA A 184 -6.86 6.78 19.23
CA ALA A 184 -7.93 5.80 19.19
C ALA A 184 -7.54 4.68 18.21
N GLY A 185 -8.13 3.50 18.39
CA GLY A 185 -8.01 2.39 17.47
C GLY A 185 -9.37 1.80 17.12
N SER A 186 -9.42 1.00 16.07
CA SER A 186 -10.64 0.32 15.65
C SER A 186 -10.34 -1.11 15.23
N PHE A 187 -11.28 -1.99 15.56
CA PHE A 187 -11.47 -3.21 14.80
C PHE A 187 -12.01 -2.86 13.40
N VAL A 188 -11.37 -3.40 12.37
CA VAL A 188 -11.64 -3.11 10.96
C VAL A 188 -11.61 -4.42 10.16
N PRO A 189 -12.66 -5.26 10.23
CA PRO A 189 -12.73 -6.42 9.38
C PRO A 189 -12.80 -5.98 7.92
N SER A 190 -12.14 -6.76 7.06
CA SER A 190 -11.99 -6.43 5.66
C SER A 190 -12.12 -7.67 4.78
N MET A 191 -12.74 -7.49 3.62
CA MET A 191 -12.73 -8.45 2.53
C MET A 191 -11.87 -7.88 1.40
N SER A 192 -10.89 -8.64 0.94
CA SER A 192 -10.07 -8.32 -0.21
C SER A 192 -10.44 -9.21 -1.39
N TYR A 193 -10.28 -8.69 -2.59
CA TYR A 193 -10.56 -9.42 -3.82
C TYR A 193 -9.63 -8.90 -4.92
N TYR A 194 -8.94 -9.82 -5.59
CA TYR A 194 -8.01 -9.49 -6.66
C TYR A 194 -8.16 -10.46 -7.83
N PHE A 195 -8.05 -9.90 -9.02
CA PHE A 195 -7.85 -10.63 -10.25
C PHE A 195 -6.48 -10.23 -10.80
N THR A 196 -5.59 -11.21 -10.89
CA THR A 196 -4.24 -11.05 -11.42
C THR A 196 -4.12 -11.83 -12.73
N GLN A 197 -3.63 -11.17 -13.76
CA GLN A 197 -3.29 -11.79 -15.04
C GLN A 197 -1.78 -11.73 -15.23
N ILE A 198 -1.17 -12.90 -15.43
CA ILE A 198 0.23 -13.05 -15.77
C ILE A 198 0.33 -13.50 -17.23
N LYS A 199 1.16 -12.81 -18.01
CA LYS A 199 1.39 -13.13 -19.42
C LYS A 199 2.85 -12.93 -19.78
N ASN A 200 3.44 -13.87 -20.50
CA ASN A 200 4.70 -13.68 -21.21
C ASN A 200 4.50 -13.76 -22.74
N ASN A 201 5.57 -13.65 -23.53
CA ASN A 201 5.54 -14.17 -24.90
C ASN A 201 5.15 -15.66 -24.81
N GLU A 202 4.15 -16.05 -25.61
CA GLU A 202 3.60 -17.40 -25.85
C GLU A 202 4.46 -18.55 -25.27
N PRO A 203 3.88 -19.50 -24.52
CA PRO A 203 2.62 -20.15 -24.91
C PRO A 203 1.46 -20.10 -23.89
N SER A 204 1.62 -19.52 -22.70
CA SER A 204 0.55 -19.54 -21.67
C SER A 204 0.18 -18.17 -21.10
N LYS A 205 -1.02 -18.09 -20.53
CA LYS A 205 -1.54 -16.96 -19.76
C LYS A 205 -2.19 -17.49 -18.48
N ASP A 206 -1.80 -16.92 -17.35
CA ASP A 206 -2.34 -17.33 -16.06
C ASP A 206 -3.33 -16.27 -15.57
N HIS A 207 -4.50 -16.73 -15.13
CA HIS A 207 -5.51 -15.92 -14.48
C HIS A 207 -5.66 -16.40 -13.04
N ILE A 208 -5.39 -15.52 -12.11
CA ILE A 208 -5.41 -15.81 -10.67
C ILE A 208 -6.51 -14.97 -10.06
N PHE A 209 -7.45 -15.62 -9.38
CA PHE A 209 -8.48 -14.98 -8.58
C PHE A 209 -8.20 -15.23 -7.11
N ASP A 210 -8.09 -14.15 -6.34
CA ASP A 210 -7.89 -14.17 -4.89
C ASP A 210 -9.07 -13.50 -4.21
N ILE A 211 -9.62 -14.13 -3.19
CA ILE A 211 -10.54 -13.50 -2.25
C ILE A 211 -10.15 -13.89 -0.83
N ALA A 212 -10.08 -12.93 0.08
CA ALA A 212 -9.79 -13.20 1.49
C ALA A 212 -10.63 -12.32 2.41
N VAL A 213 -11.05 -12.87 3.54
CA VAL A 213 -11.79 -12.14 4.57
C VAL A 213 -11.11 -12.33 5.91
N GLY A 214 -11.09 -11.28 6.72
CA GLY A 214 -10.42 -11.39 7.99
C GLY A 214 -10.55 -10.20 8.91
N PRO A 215 -10.17 -10.39 10.19
CA PRO A 215 -10.01 -9.31 11.14
C PRO A 215 -8.84 -8.39 10.79
N GLY A 216 -9.04 -7.09 11.03
CA GLY A 216 -7.97 -6.10 11.06
C GLY A 216 -8.09 -5.24 12.31
N TYR A 217 -6.97 -4.72 12.81
CA TYR A 217 -6.96 -3.74 13.89
C TYR A 217 -5.94 -2.66 13.59
N TYR A 218 -6.34 -1.41 13.78
CA TYR A 218 -5.52 -0.23 13.50
C TYR A 218 -5.59 0.72 14.68
N TYR A 219 -4.47 1.34 15.02
CA TYR A 219 -4.35 2.30 16.10
C TYR A 219 -3.62 3.56 15.63
N ASN A 220 -4.20 4.71 15.92
CA ASN A 220 -3.63 6.03 15.67
C ASN A 220 -3.20 6.65 17.00
N TRP A 221 -1.90 6.89 17.16
CA TRP A 221 -1.35 7.62 18.29
C TRP A 221 -1.09 9.07 17.91
N ILE A 222 -1.78 9.99 18.57
CA ILE A 222 -1.69 11.43 18.32
C ILE A 222 -0.80 12.08 19.38
N ILE A 223 0.23 12.80 18.92
CA ILE A 223 1.21 13.46 19.79
C ILE A 223 1.16 14.97 19.53
N ARG A 224 0.89 15.75 20.59
CA ARG A 224 0.81 17.22 20.55
C ARG A 224 -0.11 17.77 19.45
N ASN A 225 -1.16 17.02 19.09
CA ASN A 225 -2.15 17.36 18.06
C ASN A 225 -1.57 17.72 16.68
N LYS A 226 -0.32 17.33 16.38
CA LYS A 226 0.35 17.58 15.10
C LYS A 226 1.01 16.35 14.51
N TRP A 227 1.43 15.41 15.36
CA TRP A 227 2.11 14.20 14.93
C TRP A 227 1.19 13.00 15.07
N LEU A 228 1.21 12.14 14.06
CA LEU A 228 0.50 10.87 14.02
C LEU A 228 1.53 9.75 13.88
N VAL A 229 1.41 8.74 14.75
CA VAL A 229 2.02 7.43 14.55
C VAL A 229 0.88 6.42 14.46
N SER A 230 0.68 5.85 13.27
CA SER A 230 -0.36 4.87 13.02
C SER A 230 0.26 3.51 12.75
N ALA A 231 -0.26 2.46 13.38
CA ALA A 231 0.10 1.09 13.10
C ALA A 231 -1.16 0.22 13.01
N GLY A 232 -1.14 -0.76 12.12
CA GLY A 232 -2.22 -1.73 12.06
C GLY A 232 -1.85 -2.99 11.32
N ALA A 233 -2.63 -4.03 11.58
CA ALA A 233 -2.43 -5.34 10.99
C ALA A 233 -3.77 -5.94 10.59
N TYR A 234 -3.72 -6.81 9.60
CA TYR A 234 -4.83 -7.60 9.10
C TYR A 234 -4.34 -9.02 8.83
N ALA A 235 -5.16 -10.01 9.15
CA ALA A 235 -4.95 -11.41 8.81
C ALA A 235 -6.27 -11.97 8.30
N GLY A 236 -6.26 -12.59 7.13
CA GLY A 236 -7.46 -13.10 6.47
C GLY A 236 -7.26 -14.49 5.90
N LEU A 237 -8.33 -15.29 5.96
CA LEU A 237 -8.43 -16.57 5.29
C LEU A 237 -9.26 -16.40 4.02
N GLY A 238 -8.90 -17.14 3.01
CA GLY A 238 -9.43 -16.93 1.68
C GLY A 238 -9.36 -18.14 0.79
N PHE A 239 -9.72 -17.90 -0.46
CA PHE A 239 -9.68 -18.85 -1.55
C PHE A 239 -8.86 -18.26 -2.70
N ASN A 240 -8.09 -19.11 -3.36
CA ASN A 240 -7.36 -18.79 -4.58
C ASN A 240 -7.77 -19.78 -5.68
N SER A 241 -7.99 -19.27 -6.88
CA SER A 241 -8.19 -20.08 -8.09
C SER A 241 -7.23 -19.59 -9.17
N THR A 242 -6.37 -20.47 -9.64
CA THR A 242 -5.39 -20.21 -10.69
C THR A 242 -5.76 -21.02 -11.92
N ARG A 243 -6.04 -20.34 -13.03
CA ARG A 243 -6.32 -20.94 -14.34
C ARG A 243 -5.23 -20.61 -15.33
N THR A 244 -4.53 -21.63 -15.81
CA THR A 244 -3.51 -21.53 -16.86
C THR A 244 -4.14 -21.86 -18.20
N VAL A 245 -4.15 -20.89 -19.12
CA VAL A 245 -4.65 -21.05 -20.49
C VAL A 245 -3.47 -21.18 -21.43
N TYR A 246 -3.39 -22.29 -22.15
CA TYR A 246 -2.34 -22.56 -23.12
C TYR A 246 -2.80 -22.22 -24.55
N ASN A 247 -1.90 -21.67 -25.35
CA ASN A 247 -2.17 -21.30 -26.74
C ASN A 247 -1.85 -22.43 -27.74
N ASP A 248 -1.42 -23.61 -27.26
CA ASP A 248 -1.08 -24.80 -28.05
C ASP A 248 -2.19 -25.88 -28.04
N ASN A 249 -3.45 -25.48 -27.81
CA ASN A 249 -4.63 -26.36 -27.70
C ASN A 249 -4.56 -27.41 -26.56
N LYS A 250 -3.63 -27.27 -25.60
CA LYS A 250 -3.68 -28.06 -24.37
C LYS A 250 -4.91 -27.68 -23.53
N PRO A 251 -5.48 -28.63 -22.77
CA PRO A 251 -6.53 -28.32 -21.81
C PRO A 251 -6.04 -27.27 -20.81
N ASP A 252 -6.93 -26.35 -20.44
CA ASP A 252 -6.66 -25.41 -19.36
C ASP A 252 -6.41 -26.18 -18.06
N GLU A 253 -5.42 -25.74 -17.29
CA GLU A 253 -5.19 -26.23 -15.94
C GLU A 253 -5.86 -25.30 -14.95
N VAL A 254 -6.60 -25.87 -14.00
CA VAL A 254 -7.23 -25.12 -12.90
C VAL A 254 -6.73 -25.70 -11.59
N ILE A 255 -6.20 -24.83 -10.74
CA ILE A 255 -5.73 -25.16 -9.41
C ILE A 255 -6.44 -24.26 -8.41
N ASP A 256 -7.16 -24.88 -7.51
CA ASP A 256 -7.85 -24.20 -6.42
C ASP A 256 -7.14 -24.48 -5.10
N GLY A 257 -7.19 -23.52 -4.18
CA GLY A 257 -6.54 -23.66 -2.89
C GLY A 257 -7.02 -22.67 -1.86
N LEU A 258 -6.71 -22.96 -0.60
CA LEU A 258 -6.90 -22.00 0.48
C LEU A 258 -5.80 -20.94 0.40
N SER A 259 -6.18 -19.69 0.61
CA SER A 259 -5.25 -18.57 0.70
C SER A 259 -5.24 -17.99 2.11
N PHE A 260 -4.08 -17.52 2.52
CA PHE A 260 -3.91 -16.75 3.74
C PHE A 260 -3.27 -15.41 3.38
N GLN A 261 -3.94 -14.32 3.75
CA GLN A 261 -3.46 -12.97 3.52
C GLN A 261 -3.03 -12.35 4.85
N THR A 262 -1.86 -11.71 4.85
CA THR A 262 -1.46 -10.83 5.94
C THR A 262 -1.13 -9.45 5.41
N GLN A 263 -1.52 -8.43 6.16
CA GLN A 263 -1.15 -7.06 5.87
C GLN A 263 -0.70 -6.36 7.13
N PHE A 264 0.39 -5.61 7.03
CA PHE A 264 0.87 -4.70 8.06
C PHE A 264 0.97 -3.29 7.48
N ARG A 265 0.54 -2.29 8.23
CA ARG A 265 0.64 -0.87 7.86
C ARG A 265 1.26 -0.09 9.00
N LEU A 266 2.17 0.80 8.65
CA LEU A 266 2.77 1.77 9.57
C LEU A 266 2.83 3.12 8.88
N THR A 267 2.37 4.18 9.54
CA THR A 267 2.40 5.54 9.01
C THR A 267 2.88 6.53 10.06
N LEU A 268 3.78 7.42 9.65
CA LEU A 268 4.23 8.57 10.41
C LEU A 268 3.75 9.81 9.68
N GLY A 269 3.09 10.70 10.40
CA GLY A 269 2.43 11.85 9.82
C GLY A 269 2.68 13.12 10.61
N TYR A 270 2.83 14.23 9.91
CA TYR A 270 2.80 15.58 10.45
C TYR A 270 1.66 16.37 9.79
N ASN A 271 0.82 16.98 10.61
CA ASN A 271 -0.36 17.72 10.17
C ASN A 271 -0.36 19.18 10.65
N THR A 272 -0.76 20.07 9.75
CA THR A 272 -1.14 21.46 10.02
C THR A 272 -2.44 21.78 9.29
N GLU A 273 -3.01 22.97 9.46
CA GLU A 273 -4.26 23.34 8.75
C GLU A 273 -4.14 23.26 7.23
N ARG A 274 -3.00 23.70 6.66
CA ARG A 274 -2.81 23.80 5.20
C ARG A 274 -1.88 22.75 4.62
N PHE A 275 -0.84 22.37 5.35
CA PHE A 275 0.16 21.40 4.90
C PHE A 275 0.09 20.12 5.70
N PHE A 276 0.39 19.01 5.05
CA PHE A 276 0.61 17.74 5.71
C PHE A 276 1.74 16.99 5.01
N ALA A 277 2.47 16.19 5.75
CA ALA A 277 3.56 15.38 5.22
C ALA A 277 3.67 14.09 6.02
N GLY A 278 4.28 13.07 5.43
CA GLY A 278 4.43 11.82 6.14
C GLY A 278 5.23 10.77 5.39
N ALA A 279 5.40 9.65 6.05
CA ALA A 279 5.95 8.43 5.50
C ALA A 279 4.99 7.28 5.83
N ALA A 280 4.58 6.51 4.83
CA ALA A 280 3.71 5.35 4.99
C ALA A 280 4.38 4.11 4.43
N THR A 281 4.27 3.00 5.13
CA THR A 281 4.69 1.69 4.63
C THR A 281 3.56 0.69 4.79
N SER A 282 3.39 -0.17 3.78
CA SER A 282 2.55 -1.35 3.86
C SER A 282 3.29 -2.58 3.34
N LEU A 283 3.09 -3.68 4.05
CA LEU A 283 3.53 -5.01 3.65
C LEU A 283 2.27 -5.84 3.47
N ASN A 284 2.09 -6.42 2.29
CA ASN A 284 0.96 -7.28 1.99
C ASN A 284 1.50 -8.59 1.41
N SER A 285 1.10 -9.71 2.00
CA SER A 285 1.57 -11.04 1.61
C SER A 285 0.38 -11.96 1.42
N PHE A 286 0.35 -12.65 0.28
CA PHE A 286 -0.53 -13.78 0.06
C PHE A 286 0.30 -15.07 0.08
N SER A 287 -0.18 -16.03 0.87
CA SER A 287 0.36 -17.39 0.93
C SER A 287 -0.74 -18.35 0.48
N TYR A 288 -0.39 -19.30 -0.39
CA TYR A 288 -1.32 -20.27 -0.93
C TYR A 288 -0.97 -21.66 -0.44
N ASN A 289 -1.95 -22.36 0.11
CA ASN A 289 -1.85 -23.78 0.40
C ASN A 289 -2.49 -24.53 -0.77
N SER A 290 -1.67 -24.88 -1.76
CA SER A 290 -2.07 -25.67 -2.92
C SER A 290 -1.08 -26.80 -3.14
N ASP A 291 -1.55 -27.91 -3.72
CA ASP A 291 -0.71 -29.01 -4.20
C ASP A 291 -0.03 -28.67 -5.55
N ALA A 292 0.00 -27.39 -5.92
CA ALA A 292 0.66 -26.93 -7.13
C ALA A 292 2.15 -27.29 -7.08
N GLN A 293 2.66 -27.81 -8.19
CA GLN A 293 4.10 -28.03 -8.37
C GLN A 293 4.89 -26.72 -8.29
N ILE A 294 4.23 -25.60 -8.63
CA ILE A 294 4.78 -24.25 -8.59
C ILE A 294 4.07 -23.44 -7.51
N HIS A 295 4.80 -23.03 -6.48
CA HIS A 295 4.31 -22.08 -5.48
C HIS A 295 4.70 -20.65 -5.87
N VAL A 296 3.71 -19.76 -6.00
CA VAL A 296 3.90 -18.34 -6.25
C VAL A 296 3.57 -17.56 -4.99
N ALA A 297 4.58 -16.96 -4.33
CA ALA A 297 4.31 -16.01 -3.25
C ALA A 297 4.19 -14.60 -3.83
N ASP A 298 3.04 -13.95 -3.65
CA ASP A 298 2.81 -12.54 -3.99
C ASP A 298 3.10 -11.69 -2.74
N GLN A 299 4.25 -11.01 -2.78
CA GLN A 299 4.64 -10.05 -1.76
C GLN A 299 4.67 -8.65 -2.36
N GLN A 300 3.76 -7.81 -1.86
CA GLN A 300 3.69 -6.41 -2.20
C GLN A 300 4.21 -5.57 -1.03
N GLN A 301 5.35 -4.93 -1.24
CA GLN A 301 5.88 -3.92 -0.33
C GLN A 301 5.68 -2.54 -0.94
N PHE A 302 5.27 -1.60 -0.09
CA PHE A 302 5.07 -0.21 -0.44
C PHE A 302 5.70 0.65 0.66
N LEU A 303 6.58 1.56 0.28
CA LEU A 303 7.08 2.63 1.13
C LEU A 303 6.86 3.93 0.37
N GLU A 304 6.23 4.93 0.97
CA GLU A 304 5.95 6.23 0.39
C GLU A 304 6.35 7.34 1.34
N PHE A 305 7.03 8.36 0.81
CA PHE A 305 7.17 9.66 1.44
C PHE A 305 6.29 10.64 0.69
N TYR A 306 5.52 11.46 1.40
CA TYR A 306 4.60 12.38 0.76
C TYR A 306 4.54 13.73 1.42
N VAL A 307 4.20 14.74 0.61
CA VAL A 307 3.82 16.08 1.05
C VAL A 307 2.51 16.44 0.36
N GLY A 308 1.65 17.14 1.07
CA GLY A 308 0.38 17.59 0.52
C GLY A 308 -0.06 18.94 1.06
N TYR A 309 -0.96 19.54 0.30
CA TYR A 309 -1.53 20.85 0.57
C TYR A 309 -3.05 20.83 0.46
N ARG A 310 -3.72 21.58 1.34
CA ARG A 310 -5.18 21.74 1.40
C ARG A 310 -5.58 23.07 0.77
N PHE A 311 -6.17 23.00 -0.42
CA PHE A 311 -6.77 24.14 -1.10
C PHE A 311 -8.23 24.28 -0.68
N LYS A 312 -8.67 25.50 -0.32
CA LYS A 312 -10.10 25.75 -0.11
C LYS A 312 -10.84 25.50 -1.42
N ALA A 313 -11.85 24.64 -1.37
CA ALA A 313 -12.65 24.31 -2.54
C ALA A 313 -13.50 25.53 -2.97
N PRO A 314 -13.63 25.82 -4.28
CA PRO A 314 -14.55 26.83 -4.77
C PRO A 314 -16.00 26.58 -4.33
N LYS A 315 -16.73 27.65 -3.99
CA LYS A 315 -18.14 27.55 -3.53
C LYS A 315 -19.04 26.76 -4.50
N ARG A 316 -18.78 26.84 -5.82
CA ARG A 316 -19.53 26.09 -6.85
C ARG A 316 -19.36 24.57 -6.70
N ILE A 317 -18.14 24.10 -6.45
CA ILE A 317 -17.84 22.67 -6.27
C ILE A 317 -18.43 22.16 -4.94
N ASN A 318 -18.36 22.96 -3.87
CA ASN A 318 -18.99 22.59 -2.59
C ASN A 318 -20.51 22.45 -2.70
N ARG A 319 -21.18 23.32 -3.47
CA ARG A 319 -22.64 23.27 -3.69
C ARG A 319 -23.11 22.05 -4.46
N LEU A 320 -22.34 21.58 -5.45
CA LEU A 320 -22.68 20.37 -6.23
C LEU A 320 -22.77 19.11 -5.36
N PHE A 321 -21.95 19.06 -4.30
CA PHE A 321 -21.90 17.94 -3.35
C PHE A 321 -22.43 18.32 -1.97
N GLY A 322 -23.15 19.44 -1.86
CA GLY A 322 -23.52 20.09 -0.59
C GLY A 322 -25.03 20.26 -0.47
N LYS A 323 -25.78 19.20 -0.79
CA LYS A 323 -27.17 19.05 -0.35
C LYS A 323 -27.20 17.94 0.69
N GLU A 324 -27.03 18.33 1.94
CA GLU A 324 -27.76 17.78 3.08
C GLU A 324 -28.37 18.96 3.83
#